data_AF-A0A1C5INT8-F1
#
_entry.id   AF-A0A1C5INT8-F1
#
_cell.length_a   1.000
_cell.length_b   1.000
_cell.length_c   1.000
_cell.angle_alpha   90.00
_cell.angle_beta   90.00
_cell.angle_gamma   90.00
#
_symmetry.space_group_name_H-M   'P 1'
#
loop_
_entity.id
_entity.type
_entity.pdbx_description
1 polymer ?
#
loop_
_entity_poly.entity_id
_entity_poly.type
_entity_poly.pdbx_seq_one_letter_code
_entity_poly.pdbx_strand_id
1 'polypeptide(L)' 'MDVIEPRWRTASRSSNNGGDCVEVADNLSGRVLVRDSKDRAGGTLSFAPDAWRTFVVATSR' A
#
# COMPACT_ATOMS: atom_id res chain seq x y z
N MET A 1 9.70 -21.84 5.29
CA MET A 1 9.63 -20.51 4.65
C MET A 1 8.71 -19.66 5.51
N ASP A 2 9.22 -18.68 6.24
CA ASP A 2 8.38 -17.72 6.94
C ASP A 2 7.58 -16.92 5.91
N VAL A 3 6.31 -17.27 5.77
CA VAL A 3 5.35 -16.47 5.02
C VAL A 3 5.03 -15.29 5.91
N ILE A 4 5.79 -14.21 5.74
CA ILE A 4 5.48 -12.96 6.42
C ILE A 4 4.13 -12.49 5.86
N GLU A 5 3.10 -12.46 6.69
CA GLU A 5 1.79 -11.98 6.26
C GLU A 5 1.82 -10.46 6.05
N PRO A 6 1.15 -9.94 5.01
CA PRO A 6 1.09 -8.51 4.78
C PRO A 6 0.37 -7.78 5.93
N ARG A 7 1.08 -6.89 6.60
CA ARG A 7 0.54 -6.04 7.66
C ARG A 7 0.10 -4.72 7.05
N TRP A 8 -1.19 -4.64 6.76
CA TRP A 8 -1.82 -3.49 6.13
C TRP A 8 -1.88 -2.28 7.06
N ARG A 9 -1.50 -1.12 6.53
CA ARG A 9 -1.66 0.18 7.17
C ARG A 9 -2.38 1.13 6.22
N THR A 10 -3.38 1.83 6.72
CA THR A 10 -4.08 2.89 5.98
C THR A 10 -3.14 4.06 5.74
N ALA A 11 -3.10 4.58 4.51
CA ALA A 11 -2.24 5.71 4.18
C ALA A 11 -2.74 7.00 4.86
N SER A 12 -1.83 7.81 5.41
CA SER A 12 -2.15 9.05 6.16
C SER A 12 -2.75 10.18 5.31
N ARG A 13 -2.63 10.10 3.97
CA ARG A 13 -3.31 11.02 3.04
C ARG A 13 -4.76 10.61 2.74
N SER A 14 -5.23 9.52 3.34
CA SER A 14 -6.64 9.15 3.34
C SER A 14 -7.35 10.01 4.40
N SER A 15 -8.25 10.90 3.97
CA SER A 15 -8.88 11.88 4.86
C SER A 15 -10.22 11.38 5.42
N ASN A 16 -10.50 11.77 6.67
CA ASN A 16 -11.70 11.42 7.44
C ASN A 16 -13.06 11.89 6.85
N ASN A 17 -13.09 12.54 5.68
CA ASN A 17 -14.32 13.04 5.07
C ASN A 17 -15.03 12.02 4.15
N GLY A 18 -14.81 10.71 4.36
CA GLY A 18 -15.55 9.62 3.71
C GLY A 18 -14.82 8.90 2.58
N GLY A 19 -13.49 9.03 2.49
CA GLY A 19 -12.73 8.68 1.29
C GLY A 19 -11.52 7.80 1.50
N ASP A 20 -11.46 6.98 2.55
CA ASP A 20 -10.28 6.13 2.76
C ASP A 20 -10.29 4.94 1.79
N CYS A 21 -9.44 4.99 0.77
CA CYS A 21 -9.41 3.99 -0.32
C CYS A 21 -8.05 3.32 -0.51
N VAL A 22 -7.03 3.52 0.34
CA VAL A 22 -5.71 2.89 0.12
C VAL A 22 -5.08 2.35 1.39
N GLU A 23 -4.69 1.07 1.32
CA GLU A 23 -3.84 0.42 2.31
C GLU A 23 -2.53 -0.05 1.70
N VAL A 24 -1.47 -0.01 2.52
CA VAL A 24 -0.12 -0.40 2.13
C VAL A 24 0.42 -1.45 3.11
N ALA A 25 1.06 -2.49 2.60
CA ALA A 25 1.85 -3.43 3.37
C ALA A 25 3.30 -3.41 2.89
N ASP A 26 4.19 -2.87 3.72
CA ASP A 26 5.61 -2.65 3.45
C ASP A 26 6.52 -3.58 4.28
N ASN A 27 5.93 -4.49 5.05
CA ASN A 27 6.64 -5.43 5.93
C ASN A 27 7.13 -6.70 5.21
N LEU A 28 6.88 -6.82 3.91
CA LEU A 28 7.28 -7.96 3.10
C LEU A 28 8.69 -7.75 2.54
N SER A 29 9.53 -8.77 2.60
CA SER A 29 10.85 -8.73 1.97
C SER A 29 10.71 -8.63 0.45
N GLY A 30 11.33 -7.61 -0.13
CA GLY A 30 11.43 -7.44 -1.59
C GLY A 30 10.17 -6.95 -2.29
N ARG A 31 9.09 -6.60 -1.57
CA ARG A 31 7.87 -6.07 -2.19
C ARG A 31 7.08 -5.17 -1.24
N VAL A 32 6.37 -4.22 -1.84
CA VAL A 32 5.34 -3.42 -1.19
C VAL A 32 4.02 -3.74 -1.85
N LEU A 33 3.00 -4.05 -1.06
CA LEU A 33 1.66 -4.29 -1.56
C LEU A 33 0.78 -3.07 -1.31
N VAL A 34 -0.05 -2.75 -2.29
CA VAL A 34 -1.01 -1.64 -2.21
C VAL A 34 -2.35 -2.15 -2.70
N ARG A 35 -3.42 -1.85 -1.97
CA ARG A 35 -4.77 -2.24 -2.36
C ARG A 35 -5.78 -1.18 -2.00
N ASP A 36 -6.93 -1.25 -2.65
CA ASP A 36 -8.07 -0.44 -2.28
C ASP A 36 -8.71 -0.99 -0.98
N SER A 37 -9.00 -0.12 -0.02
CA SER A 37 -9.75 -0.49 1.19
C SER A 37 -11.22 -0.77 0.94
N LYS A 38 -11.81 -0.11 -0.07
CA LYS A 38 -13.20 -0.23 -0.47
C LYS A 38 -13.42 -1.30 -1.53
N ASP A 39 -12.40 -1.60 -2.34
CA ASP A 39 -12.43 -2.70 -3.32
C ASP A 39 -11.32 -3.73 -3.09
N ARG A 40 -11.54 -4.60 -2.10
CA ARG A 40 -10.63 -5.72 -1.80
C ARG A 40 -10.59 -6.77 -2.92
N ALA A 41 -11.68 -6.88 -3.68
CA ALA A 41 -11.83 -7.87 -4.73
C ALA A 41 -11.16 -7.42 -6.04
N GLY A 42 -11.00 -6.11 -6.24
CA GLY A 42 -10.31 -5.49 -7.37
C GLY A 42 -8.81 -5.83 -7.46
N GLY A 43 -8.24 -6.44 -6.42
CA GLY A 43 -6.89 -7.00 -6.43
C GLY A 43 -5.88 -6.22 -5.60
N THR A 44 -4.62 -6.60 -5.73
CA THR A 44 -3.51 -6.00 -4.99
C THR A 44 -2.36 -5.70 -5.94
N LEU A 45 -1.94 -4.44 -5.96
CA LEU A 45 -0.75 -4.00 -6.69
C LEU A 45 0.49 -4.40 -5.91
N SER A 46 1.51 -4.91 -6.60
CA SER A 46 2.80 -5.25 -6.03
C SER A 46 3.89 -4.41 -6.66
N PHE A 47 4.67 -3.74 -5.82
CA PHE A 47 5.79 -2.89 -6.22
C PHE A 47 7.10 -3.43 -5.65
N ALA A 48 8.19 -3.21 -6.38
CA ALA A 48 9.52 -3.30 -5.80
C ALA A 48 9.72 -2.13 -4.80
N PRO A 49 10.50 -2.31 -3.72
CA PRO A 49 10.66 -1.28 -2.69
C PRO A 49 11.24 0.05 -3.19
N ASP A 50 12.13 0.01 -4.17
CA ASP A 50 12.71 1.16 -4.84
C ASP A 50 11.67 1.91 -5.70
N ALA A 51 10.90 1.18 -6.51
CA ALA A 51 9.81 1.76 -7.30
C ALA A 51 8.76 2.42 -6.41
N TRP A 52 8.41 1.79 -5.28
CA TRP A 52 7.48 2.36 -4.31
C TRP A 52 7.99 3.68 -3.71
N ARG A 53 9.28 3.75 -3.34
CA ARG A 53 9.89 4.99 -2.83
C ARG A 53 9.83 6.11 -3.86
N THR A 54 10.21 5.83 -5.10
CA THR A 54 10.15 6.82 -6.19
C THR A 54 8.72 7.31 -6.41
N PHE A 55 7.74 6.40 -6.41
CA PHE A 55 6.32 6.74 -6.53
C PHE A 55 5.85 7.68 -5.40
N VAL A 56 6.17 7.36 -4.15
CA VAL A 56 5.77 8.18 -2.99
C VAL A 56 6.40 9.58 -3.05
N VAL A 57 7.68 9.68 -3.43
CA VAL A 57 8.38 10.97 -3.58
C VAL A 57 7.77 11.80 -4.73
N ALA A 58 7.47 11.17 -5.86
CA ALA A 58 6.87 11.87 -7.01
C ALA A 58 5.44 12.35 -6.74
N THR A 59 4.70 11.67 -5.86
CA THR A 59 3.30 11.99 -5.53
C THR A 59 3.14 12.77 -4.22
N SER A 60 4.22 12.91 -3.43
CA SER A 60 4.23 13.80 -2.28
C SER A 60 4.37 15.26 -2.70
N ARG A 61 3.24 15.92 -2.95
CA ARG A 61 3.13 17.37 -2.83
C ARG A 61 3.19 17.80 -1.37
#